data_AF-W7EL75-F1
#
_entry.id   AF-W7EL75-F1
#
_cell.length_a   1.000
_cell.length_b   1.000
_cell.length_c   1.000
_cell.angle_alpha   90.00
_cell.angle_beta   90.00
_cell.angle_gamma   90.00
#
_symmetry.space_group_name_H-M   'P 1'
#
loop_
_entity.id
_entity.type
_entity.pdbx_description
1 polymer ?
#
loop_
_entity_poly.entity_id
_entity_poly.type
_entity_poly.pdbx_seq_one_letter_code
_entity_poly.pdbx_strand_id
1 'polypeptide(L)'
;MSSNPSTVNHKKFAGFSDLPLEVRDRIYAICAYDKDRLIEKEVSRRSTTTTSDAFWAARGYYSLTQVSRQTRKEFRPLYLKDRAISVHIRDAQDYLDAIYPDSGSSVVHRENIVAWLTIRTDVERRGKYDTPIEIRPLLARLFNTPGIDFEFNGKGGAIFNELFLGYEPEWRAAVNNEFKSVELKEPSVFGMRLVLDPKCPTPWIKQCAISVTRLPHVPEEALQWFSALGLDTENDMIFVRRGAPKWLRRDFIKVSK
;
A
#
# COMPACT_ATOMS: atom_id res chain seq x y z
N MET A 1 -46.71 46.13 23.52
CA MET A 1 -45.32 45.64 23.58
C MET A 1 -45.35 44.15 23.26
N SER A 2 -44.91 43.78 22.05
CA SER A 2 -44.91 42.39 21.56
C SER A 2 -43.51 41.82 21.69
N SER A 3 -43.27 40.99 22.69
CA SER A 3 -42.05 40.18 22.78
C SER A 3 -42.23 38.97 21.88
N ASN A 4 -41.66 39.02 20.66
CA ASN A 4 -41.52 37.84 19.82
C ASN A 4 -40.64 36.82 20.55
N PRO A 5 -41.12 35.60 20.81
CA PRO A 5 -40.25 34.52 21.23
C PRO A 5 -39.40 34.13 20.03
N SER A 6 -38.09 34.33 20.14
CA SER A 6 -37.11 33.86 19.17
C SER A 6 -37.30 32.35 18.98
N THR A 7 -37.97 31.95 17.91
CA THR A 7 -38.01 30.56 17.46
C THR A 7 -36.61 30.18 17.01
N VAL A 8 -35.81 29.68 17.95
CA VAL A 8 -34.60 28.93 17.62
C VAL A 8 -35.07 27.70 16.86
N ASN A 9 -34.99 27.78 15.54
CA ASN A 9 -35.22 26.65 14.66
C ASN A 9 -34.11 25.64 14.96
N HIS A 10 -34.39 24.69 15.85
CA HIS A 10 -33.55 23.51 16.03
C HIS A 10 -33.64 22.69 14.74
N LYS A 11 -32.86 23.08 13.72
CA LYS A 11 -32.54 22.19 12.60
C LYS A 11 -32.00 20.92 13.24
N LYS A 12 -32.76 19.82 13.11
CA LYS A 12 -32.27 18.48 13.43
C LYS A 12 -31.07 18.23 12.52
N PHE A 13 -29.87 18.46 13.02
CA PHE A 13 -28.65 17.99 12.40
C PHE A 13 -28.72 16.46 12.42
N ALA A 14 -28.83 15.82 11.26
CA ALA A 14 -29.03 14.38 11.14
C ALA A 14 -27.69 13.62 11.15
N GLY A 15 -26.56 14.31 11.01
CA GLY A 15 -25.23 13.75 11.19
C GLY A 15 -24.10 14.78 11.18
N PHE A 16 -22.87 14.29 11.33
CA PHE A 16 -21.65 15.11 11.35
C PHE A 16 -21.52 16.04 10.13
N SER A 17 -21.97 15.57 8.96
CA SER A 17 -21.95 16.34 7.70
C SER A 17 -22.85 17.57 7.70
N ASP A 18 -23.89 17.60 8.55
CA ASP A 18 -24.84 18.69 8.60
C ASP A 18 -24.35 19.86 9.49
N LEU A 19 -23.29 19.63 10.28
CA LEU A 19 -22.69 20.67 11.11
C LEU A 19 -22.14 21.80 10.22
N PRO A 20 -22.22 23.08 10.65
CA PRO A 20 -21.56 24.19 9.95
C PRO A 20 -20.07 23.91 9.75
N LEU A 21 -19.48 24.45 8.67
CA LEU A 21 -18.07 24.22 8.32
C LEU A 21 -17.15 24.61 9.48
N GLU A 22 -17.42 25.75 10.12
CA GLU A 22 -16.64 26.27 11.24
C GLU A 22 -16.64 25.31 12.44
N VAL A 23 -17.76 24.61 12.65
CA VAL A 23 -17.88 23.60 13.71
C VAL A 23 -17.09 22.35 13.34
N ARG A 24 -17.18 21.89 12.07
CA ARG A 24 -16.39 20.75 11.59
C ARG A 24 -14.90 21.03 11.66
N ASP A 25 -14.46 22.20 11.23
CA ASP A 25 -13.05 22.63 11.27
C ASP A 25 -12.52 22.67 12.71
N ARG A 26 -13.34 23.12 13.66
CA ARG A 26 -12.97 23.09 15.09
C ARG A 26 -12.83 21.66 15.61
N ILE A 27 -13.72 20.75 15.21
CA ILE A 27 -13.61 19.32 15.56
C ILE A 27 -12.36 18.72 14.93
N TYR A 28 -12.10 18.99 13.65
CA TYR A 28 -10.92 18.52 12.94
C TYR A 28 -9.63 18.99 13.61
N ALA A 29 -9.55 20.27 14.02
CA ALA A 29 -8.40 20.80 14.73
C ALA A 29 -8.16 20.03 16.04
N ILE A 30 -9.20 19.81 16.85
CA ILE A 30 -9.07 19.05 18.10
C ILE A 30 -8.56 17.62 17.83
N CYS A 31 -9.11 16.94 16.82
CA CYS A 31 -8.73 15.57 16.50
C CYS A 31 -7.34 15.46 15.85
N ALA A 32 -6.92 16.44 15.05
CA ALA A 32 -5.62 16.45 14.39
C ALA A 32 -4.48 16.74 15.37
N TYR A 33 -4.72 17.59 16.38
CA TYR A 33 -3.74 17.96 17.41
C TYR A 33 -3.87 17.13 18.71
N ASP A 34 -4.36 15.90 18.62
CA ASP A 34 -4.43 15.03 19.80
C ASP A 34 -3.03 14.66 20.33
N LYS A 35 -2.99 14.24 21.60
CA LYS A 35 -1.73 13.86 22.27
C LYS A 35 -1.06 12.64 21.64
N ASP A 36 -1.83 11.84 20.90
CA ASP A 36 -1.39 10.60 20.27
C ASP A 36 -0.94 10.83 18.82
N ARG A 37 -0.80 12.08 18.37
CA ARG A 37 -0.39 12.40 16.99
C ARG A 37 0.96 11.81 16.60
N LEU A 38 1.88 11.66 17.57
CA LEU A 38 3.21 11.09 17.35
C LEU A 38 3.24 9.56 17.50
N ILE A 39 2.12 8.95 17.91
CA ILE A 39 2.04 7.50 18.07
C ILE A 39 1.64 6.90 16.73
N GLU A 40 2.47 5.98 16.24
CA GLU A 40 2.19 5.20 15.03
C GLU A 40 0.82 4.51 15.13
N LYS A 41 -0.01 4.69 14.10
CA LYS A 41 -1.35 4.09 14.06
C LYS A 41 -1.36 2.86 13.17
N GLU A 42 -1.61 1.72 13.79
CA GLU A 42 -1.83 0.47 13.08
C GLU A 42 -3.20 0.44 12.39
N VAL A 43 -3.18 0.24 11.08
CA VAL A 43 -4.37 0.07 10.26
C VAL A 43 -4.49 -1.40 9.84
N SER A 44 -5.45 -2.08 10.47
CA SER A 44 -5.96 -3.36 9.97
C SER A 44 -7.37 -3.18 9.40
N ARG A 45 -7.57 -3.61 8.14
CA ARG A 45 -8.88 -3.61 7.47
C ARG A 45 -9.71 -4.87 7.74
N ARG A 46 -9.12 -5.92 8.32
CA ARG A 46 -9.75 -7.23 8.52
C ARG A 46 -9.50 -7.83 9.92
N SER A 47 -9.27 -6.98 10.92
CA SER A 47 -9.12 -7.45 12.30
C SER A 47 -10.43 -8.07 12.80
N THR A 48 -10.35 -9.32 13.26
CA THR A 48 -11.46 -10.07 13.88
C THR A 48 -11.77 -9.59 15.30
N THR A 49 -10.91 -8.76 15.90
CA THR A 49 -11.10 -8.19 17.24
C THR A 49 -11.90 -6.89 17.16
N THR A 50 -13.13 -6.96 16.63
CA THR A 50 -13.79 -5.79 16.00
C THR A 50 -14.73 -4.98 16.91
N THR A 51 -14.77 -5.17 18.23
CA THR A 51 -15.80 -4.52 19.06
C THR A 51 -15.40 -4.09 20.48
N SER A 52 -14.11 -4.15 20.87
CA SER A 52 -13.73 -3.68 22.22
C SER A 52 -13.49 -2.16 22.28
N ASP A 53 -13.70 -1.55 23.45
CA ASP A 53 -13.35 -0.14 23.67
C ASP A 53 -11.87 0.13 23.43
N ALA A 54 -11.01 -0.84 23.77
CA ALA A 54 -9.58 -0.80 23.47
C ALA A 54 -9.29 -0.75 21.95
N PHE A 55 -10.08 -1.44 21.13
CA PHE A 55 -9.96 -1.38 19.67
C PHE A 55 -10.28 0.02 19.13
N TRP A 56 -11.37 0.63 19.61
CA TRP A 56 -11.75 1.98 19.18
C TRP A 56 -10.77 3.05 19.70
N ALA A 57 -10.31 2.91 20.94
CA ALA A 57 -9.29 3.78 21.52
C ALA A 57 -7.96 3.72 20.74
N ALA A 58 -7.51 2.52 20.34
CA ALA A 58 -6.28 2.35 19.58
C ALA A 58 -6.34 3.07 18.22
N ARG A 59 -7.50 3.02 17.53
CA ARG A 59 -7.70 3.68 16.23
C ARG A 59 -7.82 5.20 16.34
N GLY A 60 -8.12 5.74 17.52
CA GLY A 60 -8.33 7.17 17.73
C GLY A 60 -9.34 7.75 16.74
N TYR A 61 -9.01 8.89 16.13
CA TYR A 61 -9.88 9.55 15.16
C TYR A 61 -9.70 9.06 13.72
N TYR A 62 -8.95 7.99 13.49
CA TYR A 62 -8.74 7.44 12.14
C TYR A 62 -10.05 7.04 11.46
N SER A 63 -11.07 6.62 12.23
CA SER A 63 -12.39 6.27 11.69
C SER A 63 -13.06 7.43 10.94
N LEU A 64 -12.82 8.70 11.32
CA LEU A 64 -13.33 9.87 10.60
C LEU A 64 -12.76 9.97 9.18
N THR A 65 -11.58 9.39 8.94
CA THR A 65 -11.02 9.22 7.59
C THR A 65 -11.72 8.11 6.79
N GLN A 66 -12.79 7.50 7.29
CA GLN A 66 -13.49 6.39 6.65
C GLN A 66 -15.01 6.60 6.51
N VAL A 67 -15.60 7.59 7.21
CA VAL A 67 -17.07 7.77 7.29
C VAL A 67 -17.70 8.25 5.98
N SER A 68 -17.21 9.36 5.41
CA SER A 68 -17.81 9.96 4.20
C SER A 68 -16.75 10.53 3.26
N ARG A 69 -17.09 10.75 1.99
CA ARG A 69 -16.16 11.36 1.01
C ARG A 69 -15.78 12.78 1.39
N GLN A 70 -16.72 13.58 1.88
CA GLN A 70 -16.49 14.96 2.27
C GLN A 70 -15.57 15.04 3.49
N THR A 71 -15.90 14.33 4.56
CA THR A 71 -15.08 14.28 5.78
C THR A 71 -13.67 13.79 5.47
N ARG A 72 -13.52 12.79 4.58
CA ARG A 72 -12.20 12.36 4.11
C ARG A 72 -11.42 13.48 3.43
N LYS A 73 -12.05 14.24 2.54
CA LYS A 73 -11.37 15.32 1.83
C LYS A 73 -10.92 16.44 2.78
N GLU A 74 -11.76 16.79 3.75
CA GLU A 74 -11.51 17.87 4.72
C GLU A 74 -10.51 17.43 5.82
N PHE A 75 -10.73 16.27 6.45
CA PHE A 75 -10.01 15.86 7.66
C PHE A 75 -8.70 15.13 7.39
N ARG A 76 -8.64 14.29 6.35
CA ARG A 76 -7.46 13.46 6.04
C ARG A 76 -6.15 14.27 5.96
N PRO A 77 -6.06 15.40 5.21
CA PRO A 77 -4.81 16.15 5.12
C PRO A 77 -4.40 16.80 6.44
N LEU A 78 -5.34 17.02 7.37
CA LEU A 78 -5.04 17.54 8.71
C LEU A 78 -4.57 16.43 9.64
N TYR A 79 -5.25 15.28 9.60
CA TYR A 79 -5.01 14.19 10.54
C TYR A 79 -3.79 13.34 10.20
N LEU A 80 -3.53 13.08 8.92
CA LEU A 80 -2.44 12.18 8.50
C LEU A 80 -1.08 12.87 8.34
N LYS A 81 -1.05 14.21 8.26
CA LYS A 81 0.17 14.97 7.94
C LYS A 81 1.35 14.65 8.87
N ASP A 82 1.08 14.54 10.17
CA ASP A 82 2.11 14.34 11.19
C ASP A 82 2.04 12.93 11.82
N ARG A 83 1.40 11.97 11.13
CA ARG A 83 1.19 10.61 11.65
C ARG A 83 1.91 9.54 10.85
N ALA A 84 2.61 8.67 11.57
CA ALA A 84 3.08 7.39 11.06
C ALA A 84 1.91 6.39 11.00
N ILE A 85 1.75 5.71 9.86
CA ILE A 85 0.73 4.68 9.67
C ILE A 85 1.38 3.33 9.41
N SER A 86 1.05 2.35 10.26
CA SER A 86 1.43 0.96 10.05
C SER A 86 0.36 0.23 9.26
N VAL A 87 0.72 -0.41 8.15
CA VAL A 87 -0.20 -1.22 7.36
C VAL A 87 0.47 -2.52 6.94
N HIS A 88 -0.26 -3.62 7.04
CA HIS A 88 0.25 -4.91 6.56
C HIS A 88 0.42 -4.91 5.04
N ILE A 89 1.49 -5.52 4.52
CA ILE A 89 1.88 -5.49 3.11
C ILE A 89 0.76 -5.92 2.15
N ARG A 90 -0.11 -6.86 2.55
CA ARG A 90 -1.27 -7.30 1.75
C ARG A 90 -2.37 -6.25 1.61
N ASP A 91 -2.49 -5.33 2.57
CA ASP A 91 -3.50 -4.29 2.60
C ASP A 91 -2.93 -2.93 2.16
N ALA A 92 -1.61 -2.80 2.06
CA ALA A 92 -0.90 -1.55 1.82
C ALA A 92 -1.30 -0.88 0.50
N GLN A 93 -1.39 -1.66 -0.58
CA GLN A 93 -1.84 -1.14 -1.88
C GLN A 93 -3.26 -0.59 -1.78
N ASP A 94 -4.21 -1.39 -1.28
CA ASP A 94 -5.59 -0.96 -1.17
C ASP A 94 -5.75 0.24 -0.21
N TYR A 95 -4.90 0.32 0.82
CA TYR A 95 -4.83 1.46 1.72
C TYR A 95 -4.40 2.72 0.97
N LEU A 96 -3.31 2.65 0.20
CA LEU A 96 -2.84 3.76 -0.62
C LEU A 96 -3.89 4.19 -1.65
N ASP A 97 -4.60 3.26 -2.29
CA ASP A 97 -5.65 3.58 -3.26
C ASP A 97 -6.86 4.26 -2.60
N ALA A 98 -7.18 3.88 -1.36
CA ALA A 98 -8.28 4.48 -0.61
C ALA A 98 -7.93 5.88 -0.04
N ILE A 99 -6.68 6.05 0.41
CA ILE A 99 -6.22 7.25 1.11
C ILE A 99 -5.58 8.26 0.17
N TYR A 100 -4.93 7.83 -0.91
CA TYR A 100 -4.30 8.68 -1.91
C TYR A 100 -4.67 8.17 -3.32
N PRO A 101 -5.93 8.30 -3.75
CA PRO A 101 -6.35 7.86 -5.07
C PRO A 101 -5.58 8.62 -6.16
N ASP A 102 -5.13 7.88 -7.18
CA ASP A 102 -4.38 8.39 -8.32
C ASP A 102 -5.27 8.77 -9.52
N SER A 103 -6.55 8.44 -9.44
CA SER A 103 -7.53 8.60 -10.50
C SER A 103 -8.93 8.90 -9.94
N GLY A 104 -9.78 9.52 -10.77
CA GLY A 104 -11.18 9.84 -10.43
C GLY A 104 -11.40 11.24 -9.82
N SER A 105 -12.62 11.48 -9.30
CA SER A 105 -13.06 12.81 -8.83
C SER A 105 -12.49 13.23 -7.46
N SER A 106 -11.61 12.42 -6.88
CA SER A 106 -11.07 12.63 -5.52
C SER A 106 -9.56 12.51 -5.47
N VAL A 107 -8.90 12.64 -6.63
CA VAL A 107 -7.45 12.65 -6.78
C VAL A 107 -6.83 13.63 -5.82
N VAL A 108 -5.77 13.17 -5.16
CA VAL A 108 -4.93 14.01 -4.32
C VAL A 108 -3.75 14.47 -5.16
N HIS A 109 -3.60 15.78 -5.24
CA HIS A 109 -2.41 16.43 -5.78
C HIS A 109 -1.16 15.88 -5.07
N ARG A 110 -0.19 15.39 -5.85
CA ARG A 110 0.97 14.66 -5.31
C ARG A 110 1.81 15.53 -4.38
N GLU A 111 1.89 16.82 -4.67
CA GLU A 111 2.57 17.84 -3.86
C GLU A 111 1.97 18.04 -2.47
N ASN A 112 0.73 17.57 -2.24
CA ASN A 112 0.04 17.67 -0.96
C ASN A 112 0.07 16.35 -0.17
N ILE A 113 0.75 15.32 -0.69
CA ILE A 113 0.92 14.05 0.02
C ILE A 113 2.09 14.21 0.97
N VAL A 114 1.81 14.00 2.26
CA VAL A 114 2.80 13.82 3.31
C VAL A 114 2.33 12.60 4.09
N ALA A 115 3.12 11.53 4.04
CA ALA A 115 2.81 10.27 4.71
C ALA A 115 4.09 9.57 5.14
N TRP A 116 4.08 9.06 6.37
CA TRP A 116 5.08 8.10 6.83
C TRP A 116 4.41 6.73 6.97
N LEU A 117 4.85 5.74 6.19
CA LEU A 117 4.24 4.41 6.13
C LEU A 117 5.20 3.32 6.61
N THR A 118 4.79 2.61 7.65
CA THR A 118 5.44 1.36 8.04
C THR A 118 4.72 0.21 7.38
N ILE A 119 5.36 -0.46 6.43
CA ILE A 119 4.82 -1.63 5.73
C ILE A 119 5.21 -2.88 6.50
N ARG A 120 4.23 -3.49 7.16
CA ARG A 120 4.48 -4.67 7.98
C ARG A 120 4.53 -5.93 7.14
N THR A 121 5.57 -6.71 7.36
CA THR A 121 5.89 -7.95 6.66
C THR A 121 5.71 -9.15 7.59
N ASP A 122 5.08 -9.01 8.74
CA ASP A 122 4.80 -10.14 9.61
C ASP A 122 3.81 -11.11 8.97
N VAL A 123 3.92 -12.40 9.31
CA VAL A 123 2.97 -13.40 8.83
C VAL A 123 1.67 -13.25 9.62
N GLU A 124 0.73 -12.46 9.10
CA GLU A 124 -0.62 -12.46 9.64
C GLU A 124 -1.37 -13.70 9.16
N ARG A 125 -1.96 -14.46 10.09
CA ARG A 125 -2.78 -15.66 9.82
C ARG A 125 -4.05 -15.31 9.04
N ARG A 126 -3.95 -15.00 7.75
CA ARG A 126 -5.03 -14.49 6.90
C ARG A 126 -5.10 -15.26 5.58
N GLY A 127 -6.17 -16.03 5.39
CA GLY A 127 -6.45 -16.76 4.13
C GLY A 127 -5.59 -18.02 3.91
N LYS A 128 -5.70 -18.64 2.74
CA LYS A 128 -4.85 -19.78 2.34
C LYS A 128 -3.41 -19.29 2.22
N TYR A 129 -2.56 -19.65 3.18
CA TYR A 129 -1.14 -19.30 3.30
C TYR A 129 -0.33 -19.49 2.01
N ASP A 130 -0.81 -20.31 1.09
CA ASP A 130 -0.16 -20.61 -0.19
C ASP A 130 -0.28 -19.52 -1.25
N THR A 131 -1.05 -18.44 -1.03
CA THR A 131 -1.25 -17.41 -2.07
C THR A 131 -0.12 -16.38 -2.04
N PRO A 132 0.72 -16.30 -3.09
CA PRO A 132 1.77 -15.28 -3.18
C PRO A 132 1.19 -13.86 -3.12
N ILE A 133 1.96 -12.93 -2.57
CA ILE A 133 1.61 -11.52 -2.49
C ILE A 133 2.20 -10.83 -3.71
N GLU A 134 1.35 -10.31 -4.58
CA GLU A 134 1.80 -9.48 -5.68
C GLU A 134 2.06 -8.06 -5.14
N ILE A 135 3.29 -7.56 -5.29
CA ILE A 135 3.75 -6.29 -4.67
C ILE A 135 4.24 -5.26 -5.68
N ARG A 136 4.25 -5.55 -6.97
CA ARG A 136 4.73 -4.58 -7.97
C ARG A 136 3.92 -3.27 -7.97
N PRO A 137 2.58 -3.26 -7.91
CA PRO A 137 1.79 -2.04 -7.81
C PRO A 137 2.13 -1.24 -6.56
N LEU A 138 2.35 -1.93 -5.43
CA LEU A 138 2.73 -1.30 -4.18
C LEU A 138 4.08 -0.61 -4.32
N LEU A 139 5.11 -1.32 -4.80
CA LEU A 139 6.43 -0.74 -5.03
C LEU A 139 6.37 0.42 -6.03
N ALA A 140 5.62 0.27 -7.13
CA ALA A 140 5.43 1.34 -8.12
C ALA A 140 4.78 2.56 -7.48
N ARG A 141 3.82 2.36 -6.58
CA ARG A 141 3.14 3.45 -5.89
C ARG A 141 4.08 4.16 -4.92
N LEU A 142 4.81 3.40 -4.11
CA LEU A 142 5.72 3.92 -3.10
C LEU A 142 6.87 4.71 -3.75
N PHE A 143 7.56 4.14 -4.74
CA PHE A 143 8.72 4.80 -5.37
C PHE A 143 8.38 6.01 -6.25
N ASN A 144 7.15 6.11 -6.77
CA ASN A 144 6.76 7.16 -7.71
C ASN A 144 5.78 8.20 -7.13
N THR A 145 5.50 8.16 -5.82
CA THR A 145 4.64 9.15 -5.16
C THR A 145 5.45 10.05 -4.25
N PRO A 146 5.74 11.30 -4.66
CA PRO A 146 6.44 12.26 -3.81
C PRO A 146 5.74 12.45 -2.47
N GLY A 147 6.52 12.59 -1.40
CA GLY A 147 6.03 12.84 -0.05
C GLY A 147 5.46 11.61 0.69
N ILE A 148 5.57 10.42 0.10
CA ILE A 148 5.42 9.16 0.83
C ILE A 148 6.81 8.68 1.23
N ASP A 149 7.11 8.78 2.51
CA ASP A 149 8.23 8.07 3.12
C ASP A 149 7.73 6.73 3.64
N PHE A 150 8.55 5.70 3.51
CA PHE A 150 8.16 4.36 3.94
C PHE A 150 9.35 3.50 4.34
N GLU A 151 9.06 2.52 5.20
CA GLU A 151 9.98 1.47 5.58
C GLU A 151 9.23 0.14 5.71
N PHE A 152 9.96 -0.96 5.64
CA PHE A 152 9.46 -2.28 5.95
C PHE A 152 9.83 -2.67 7.38
N ASN A 153 8.87 -3.23 8.12
CA ASN A 153 9.08 -3.72 9.48
C ASN A 153 8.48 -5.13 9.65
N GLY A 154 8.86 -5.84 10.70
CA GLY A 154 8.44 -7.19 10.98
C GLY A 154 9.41 -8.24 10.45
N LYS A 155 8.94 -9.49 10.35
CA LYS A 155 9.78 -10.62 9.96
C LYS A 155 10.14 -10.49 8.48
N GLY A 156 11.40 -10.18 8.18
CA GLY A 156 11.89 -9.92 6.82
C GLY A 156 11.96 -8.44 6.45
N GLY A 157 11.47 -7.53 7.30
CA GLY A 157 11.46 -6.09 7.02
C GLY A 157 12.84 -5.51 6.76
N ALA A 158 13.84 -5.88 7.57
CA ALA A 158 15.23 -5.44 7.38
C ALA A 158 15.78 -5.85 6.00
N ILE A 159 15.50 -7.08 5.56
CA ILE A 159 15.95 -7.57 4.27
C ILE A 159 15.21 -6.84 3.13
N PHE A 160 13.91 -6.55 3.31
CA PHE A 160 13.16 -5.76 2.34
C PHE A 160 13.64 -4.30 2.27
N ASN A 161 14.06 -3.71 3.39
CA ASN A 161 14.67 -2.38 3.39
C ASN A 161 16.00 -2.41 2.64
N GLU A 162 16.88 -3.35 2.95
CA GLU A 162 18.14 -3.52 2.24
C GLU A 162 17.91 -3.72 0.73
N LEU A 163 16.97 -4.59 0.37
CA LEU A 163 16.69 -4.91 -1.02
C LEU A 163 16.02 -3.76 -1.77
N PHE A 164 14.89 -3.25 -1.29
CA PHE A 164 14.06 -2.30 -2.02
C PHE A 164 14.44 -0.84 -1.79
N LEU A 165 14.91 -0.48 -0.58
CA LEU A 165 15.35 0.89 -0.28
C LEU A 165 16.84 1.07 -0.54
N GLY A 166 17.67 0.07 -0.24
CA GLY A 166 19.11 0.12 -0.48
C GLY A 166 19.46 0.24 -1.97
N TYR A 167 18.62 -0.33 -2.85
CA TYR A 167 18.75 -0.30 -4.31
C TYR A 167 17.54 0.37 -4.97
N GLU A 168 16.99 1.40 -4.31
CA GLU A 168 15.76 2.08 -4.75
C GLU A 168 15.80 2.57 -6.22
N PRO A 169 16.87 3.23 -6.71
CA PRO A 169 16.91 3.72 -8.09
C PRO A 169 16.73 2.60 -9.12
N GLU A 170 17.38 1.47 -8.90
CA GLU A 170 17.35 0.30 -9.77
C GLU A 170 15.99 -0.39 -9.71
N TRP A 171 15.45 -0.57 -8.49
CA TRP A 171 14.11 -1.12 -8.31
C TRP A 171 13.02 -0.25 -8.92
N ARG A 172 13.10 1.08 -8.74
CA ARG A 172 12.17 2.04 -9.35
C ARG A 172 12.20 1.91 -10.87
N ALA A 173 13.38 1.87 -11.48
CA ALA A 173 13.53 1.71 -12.92
C ALA A 173 12.95 0.37 -13.41
N ALA A 174 13.24 -0.73 -12.71
CA ALA A 174 12.80 -2.07 -13.06
C ALA A 174 11.28 -2.25 -12.91
N VAL A 175 10.69 -1.75 -11.82
CA VAL A 175 9.23 -1.83 -11.59
C VAL A 175 8.43 -1.08 -12.65
N ASN A 176 8.96 0.06 -13.10
CA ASN A 176 8.32 0.91 -14.10
C ASN A 176 8.40 0.32 -15.52
N ASN A 177 9.52 -0.34 -15.87
CA ASN A 177 9.82 -0.66 -17.27
C ASN A 177 10.02 -2.14 -17.57
N GLU A 178 10.52 -2.93 -16.61
CA GLU A 178 11.04 -4.28 -16.86
C GLU A 178 10.13 -5.36 -16.29
N PHE A 179 9.56 -5.13 -15.11
CA PHE A 179 8.71 -6.11 -14.43
C PHE A 179 7.26 -6.02 -14.90
N LYS A 180 6.66 -7.19 -15.14
CA LYS A 180 5.21 -7.36 -15.25
C LYS A 180 4.57 -7.69 -13.90
N SER A 181 5.20 -8.54 -13.08
CA SER A 181 4.79 -8.79 -11.69
C SER A 181 5.99 -9.12 -10.81
N VAL A 182 5.83 -8.82 -9.52
CA VAL A 182 6.77 -9.17 -8.44
C VAL A 182 5.93 -9.84 -7.36
N GLU A 183 6.15 -11.13 -7.13
CA GLU A 183 5.35 -11.95 -6.22
C GLU A 183 6.22 -12.45 -5.07
N LEU A 184 5.75 -12.30 -3.83
CA LEU A 184 6.41 -12.83 -2.63
C LEU A 184 5.66 -14.04 -2.10
N LYS A 185 6.34 -15.18 -2.00
CA LYS A 185 5.82 -16.36 -1.29
C LYS A 185 6.31 -16.33 0.15
N GLU A 186 5.41 -15.90 1.05
CA GLU A 186 5.72 -15.53 2.44
C GLU A 186 6.75 -14.38 2.54
N PRO A 187 6.69 -13.52 3.56
CA PRO A 187 7.51 -12.30 3.64
C PRO A 187 9.01 -12.53 3.94
N SER A 188 9.55 -13.72 3.68
CA SER A 188 11.00 -13.96 3.63
C SER A 188 11.45 -14.02 2.17
N VAL A 189 12.57 -13.38 1.83
CA VAL A 189 13.09 -13.22 0.45
C VAL A 189 13.23 -14.56 -0.31
N PHE A 190 13.33 -15.69 0.39
CA PHE A 190 13.46 -17.05 -0.16
C PHE A 190 12.28 -17.53 -1.04
N GLY A 191 11.23 -16.73 -1.20
CA GLY A 191 10.05 -17.04 -2.00
C GLY A 191 9.73 -16.06 -3.13
N MET A 192 10.63 -15.13 -3.48
CA MET A 192 10.34 -14.12 -4.50
C MET A 192 10.31 -14.70 -5.93
N ARG A 193 9.29 -14.30 -6.68
CA ARG A 193 9.14 -14.60 -8.10
C ARG A 193 9.05 -13.31 -8.89
N LEU A 194 9.91 -13.19 -9.90
CA LEU A 194 9.98 -12.06 -10.82
C LEU A 194 9.42 -12.48 -12.17
N VAL A 195 8.50 -11.68 -12.70
CA VAL A 195 7.96 -11.86 -14.04
C VAL A 195 8.35 -10.65 -14.87
N LEU A 196 9.19 -10.86 -15.88
CA LEU A 196 9.60 -9.82 -16.81
C LEU A 196 8.48 -9.53 -17.83
N ASP A 197 8.36 -8.28 -18.24
CA ASP A 197 7.55 -7.90 -19.39
C ASP A 197 8.10 -8.60 -20.65
N PRO A 198 7.27 -9.20 -21.51
CA PRO A 198 7.74 -9.78 -22.75
C PRO A 198 8.57 -8.84 -23.64
N LYS A 199 8.38 -7.52 -23.51
CA LYS A 199 9.09 -6.47 -24.24
C LYS A 199 10.36 -5.98 -23.55
N CYS A 200 10.72 -6.52 -22.39
CA CYS A 200 11.94 -6.16 -21.67
C CYS A 200 13.19 -6.35 -22.54
N PRO A 201 14.14 -5.40 -22.55
CA PRO A 201 15.44 -5.58 -23.18
C PRO A 201 16.33 -6.60 -22.46
N THR A 202 16.09 -6.90 -21.17
CA THR A 202 16.93 -7.80 -20.37
C THR A 202 17.11 -9.17 -21.04
N PRO A 203 18.37 -9.63 -21.23
CA PRO A 203 18.67 -10.93 -21.85
C PRO A 203 17.94 -12.08 -21.15
N TRP A 204 17.37 -12.99 -21.94
CA TRP A 204 16.56 -14.11 -21.44
C TRP A 204 16.90 -15.40 -22.17
N ILE A 205 16.77 -16.54 -21.48
CA ILE A 205 16.86 -17.86 -22.11
C ILE A 205 15.63 -18.08 -22.99
N LYS A 206 15.79 -17.84 -24.30
CA LYS A 206 14.71 -17.98 -25.30
C LYS A 206 14.14 -19.40 -25.38
N GLN A 207 14.93 -20.42 -25.07
CA GLN A 207 14.55 -21.83 -25.05
C GLN A 207 14.75 -22.42 -23.65
N CYS A 208 14.01 -21.92 -22.65
CA CYS A 208 13.94 -22.63 -21.38
C CYS A 208 12.87 -23.72 -21.49
N ALA A 209 13.27 -24.98 -21.31
CA ALA A 209 12.33 -26.11 -21.29
C ALA A 209 11.28 -25.98 -20.17
N ILE A 210 11.58 -25.16 -19.15
CA ILE A 210 10.74 -24.91 -17.99
C ILE A 210 10.25 -23.45 -18.06
N SER A 211 8.97 -23.22 -17.77
CA SER A 211 8.37 -21.86 -17.83
C SER A 211 8.87 -20.88 -16.76
N VAL A 212 9.75 -21.35 -15.88
CA VAL A 212 10.30 -20.65 -14.71
C VAL A 212 11.73 -21.13 -14.51
N THR A 213 12.66 -20.20 -14.31
CA THR A 213 14.09 -20.47 -14.13
C THR A 213 14.56 -19.89 -12.81
N ARG A 214 15.41 -20.60 -12.06
CA ARG A 214 16.06 -20.00 -10.89
C ARG A 214 17.07 -18.94 -11.32
N LEU A 215 17.27 -17.93 -10.48
CA LEU A 215 18.20 -16.84 -10.75
C LEU A 215 19.62 -17.29 -11.13
N PRO A 216 20.29 -18.25 -10.43
CA PRO A 216 21.62 -18.73 -10.83
C PRO A 216 21.67 -19.44 -12.20
N HIS A 217 20.53 -19.66 -12.84
CA HIS A 217 20.42 -20.34 -14.13
C HIS A 217 19.95 -19.41 -15.25
N VAL A 218 19.89 -18.08 -15.03
CA VAL A 218 19.69 -17.12 -16.12
C VAL A 218 21.03 -16.86 -16.86
N PRO A 219 21.03 -16.26 -18.07
CA PRO A 219 22.27 -15.97 -18.79
C PRO A 219 23.15 -15.03 -17.99
N GLU A 220 24.48 -15.17 -18.11
CA GLU A 220 25.45 -14.36 -17.36
C GLU A 220 25.26 -12.86 -17.55
N GLU A 221 24.93 -12.42 -18.77
CA GLU A 221 24.60 -11.03 -19.08
C GLU A 221 23.41 -10.48 -18.27
N ALA A 222 22.46 -11.35 -17.91
CA ALA A 222 21.31 -10.96 -17.08
C ALA A 222 21.65 -10.96 -15.59
N LEU A 223 22.61 -11.78 -15.14
CA LEU A 223 23.02 -11.84 -13.73
C LEU A 223 23.53 -10.49 -13.24
N GLN A 224 24.29 -9.77 -14.06
CA GLN A 224 24.76 -8.42 -13.72
C GLN A 224 23.60 -7.46 -13.45
N TRP A 225 22.54 -7.54 -14.25
CA TRP A 225 21.35 -6.73 -14.05
C TRP A 225 20.59 -7.08 -12.76
N PHE A 226 20.45 -8.37 -12.44
CA PHE A 226 19.83 -8.80 -11.19
C PHE A 226 20.67 -8.46 -9.95
N SER A 227 22.00 -8.56 -10.05
CA SER A 227 22.92 -8.16 -8.98
C SER A 227 22.83 -6.67 -8.69
N ALA A 228 22.64 -5.82 -9.72
CA ALA A 228 22.39 -4.39 -9.53
C ALA A 228 21.10 -4.07 -8.76
N LEU A 229 20.15 -5.01 -8.70
CA LEU A 229 18.95 -4.89 -7.86
C LEU A 229 19.19 -5.34 -6.41
N GLY A 230 20.43 -5.65 -6.02
CA GLY A 230 20.76 -6.16 -4.69
C GLY A 230 20.42 -7.63 -4.46
N LEU A 231 20.20 -8.40 -5.54
CA LEU A 231 19.89 -9.83 -5.45
C LEU A 231 21.17 -10.66 -5.40
N ASP A 232 21.19 -11.65 -4.51
CA ASP A 232 22.25 -12.64 -4.45
C ASP A 232 22.03 -13.66 -5.57
N THR A 233 22.73 -13.47 -6.67
CA THR A 233 22.61 -14.32 -7.86
C THR A 233 23.08 -15.76 -7.65
N GLU A 234 23.77 -16.06 -6.55
CA GLU A 234 24.30 -17.39 -6.25
C GLU A 234 23.41 -18.13 -5.23
N ASN A 235 22.95 -17.42 -4.19
CA ASN A 235 22.27 -18.04 -3.06
C ASN A 235 20.76 -17.78 -3.03
N ASP A 236 20.26 -16.76 -3.73
CA ASP A 236 18.84 -16.44 -3.65
C ASP A 236 17.96 -17.46 -4.37
N MET A 237 16.91 -17.84 -3.66
CA MET A 237 15.87 -18.75 -4.14
C MET A 237 14.81 -18.01 -4.99
N ILE A 238 15.28 -17.21 -5.94
CA ILE A 238 14.44 -16.35 -6.78
C ILE A 238 14.12 -17.06 -8.09
N PHE A 239 12.84 -17.01 -8.44
CA PHE A 239 12.34 -17.60 -9.67
C PHE A 239 11.98 -16.52 -10.67
N VAL A 240 12.67 -16.49 -11.80
CA VAL A 240 12.44 -15.53 -12.88
C VAL A 240 11.71 -16.20 -14.04
N ARG A 241 10.87 -15.42 -14.71
CA ARG A 241 10.03 -15.90 -15.81
C ARG A 241 9.73 -14.77 -16.80
N ARG A 242 9.63 -15.08 -18.09
CA ARG A 242 9.18 -14.13 -19.12
C ARG A 242 7.66 -14.20 -19.33
N GLY A 243 6.96 -13.09 -19.10
CA GLY A 243 5.52 -12.93 -19.31
C GLY A 243 4.63 -13.62 -18.25
N ALA A 244 3.45 -13.07 -17.98
CA ALA A 244 2.61 -13.46 -16.84
C ALA A 244 1.99 -14.88 -16.90
N PRO A 245 1.79 -15.53 -15.73
CA PRO A 245 1.10 -16.83 -15.62
C PRO A 245 -0.27 -16.80 -16.28
N LYS A 246 -0.73 -17.93 -16.81
CA LYS A 246 -2.06 -18.03 -17.45
C LYS A 246 -3.19 -17.51 -16.55
N TRP A 247 -3.12 -17.76 -15.24
CA TRP A 247 -4.09 -17.26 -14.26
C TRP A 247 -4.02 -15.75 -14.02
N LEU A 248 -2.87 -15.13 -14.26
CA LEU A 248 -2.66 -13.68 -14.11
C LEU A 248 -3.01 -12.90 -15.39
N ARG A 249 -3.22 -13.58 -16.53
CA ARG A 249 -3.61 -12.95 -17.80
C ARG A 249 -5.09 -12.55 -17.88
N ARG A 250 -5.92 -12.83 -16.86
CA ARG A 250 -7.40 -12.68 -16.90
C ARG A 250 -8.09 -13.46 -18.04
N ASP A 251 -7.36 -14.36 -18.73
CA ASP A 251 -7.85 -15.17 -19.85
C ASP A 251 -8.86 -16.25 -19.45
N PHE A 252 -9.19 -16.39 -18.16
CA PHE A 252 -10.23 -17.32 -17.68
C PHE A 252 -11.65 -16.74 -17.73
N ILE A 253 -11.84 -15.46 -18.06
CA ILE A 253 -13.17 -14.91 -18.34
C ILE A 253 -13.43 -14.99 -19.84
N LYS A 254 -13.70 -16.19 -20.33
CA LYS A 254 -14.56 -16.50 -21.48
C LYS A 254 -14.46 -18.00 -21.77
N VAL A 255 -15.16 -18.81 -20.98
CA VAL A 255 -16.00 -19.88 -21.54
C VAL A 255 -17.16 -20.10 -20.56
N SER A 256 -18.30 -19.50 -20.84
CA SER A 256 -19.58 -20.13 -20.51
C SER A 256 -20.41 -20.09 -21.80
N LYS A 257 -20.85 -21.30 -22.18
CA LYS A 257 -21.69 -21.62 -23.34
C LYS A 257 -22.95 -20.77 -23.38
#